data_AF-A0A2P5EK46-F1
#
_entry.id   AF-A0A2P5EK46-F1
#
_cell.length_a   1.000
_cell.length_b   1.000
_cell.length_c   1.000
_cell.angle_alpha   90.00
_cell.angle_beta   90.00
_cell.angle_gamma   90.00
#
_symmetry.space_group_name_H-M   'P 1'
#
loop_
_entity.id
_entity.type
_entity.pdbx_description
1 polymer ?
#
loop_
_entity_poly.entity_id
_entity_poly.type
_entity_poly.pdbx_seq_one_letter_code
_entity_poly.pdbx_strand_id
1 'polypeptide(L)' 'TYVLEVKHPASATKVDFKWKPPNEGCLKLNVDALVSPGASFVGVGVVIRDASGAVRAASSKRLVGSFDILTT' A
#
# COMPACT_ATOMS: atom_id res chain seq x y z
N THR A 1 -23.16 -24.47 11.27
CA THR A 1 -22.52 -23.20 10.87
C THR A 1 -22.21 -22.42 12.13
N TYR A 2 -20.93 -22.28 12.48
CA TYR A 2 -20.52 -21.48 13.63
C TYR A 2 -20.12 -20.10 13.12
N VAL A 3 -20.84 -19.05 13.53
CA VAL A 3 -20.48 -17.67 13.26
C VAL A 3 -19.65 -17.19 14.45
N LEU A 4 -18.36 -16.95 14.23
CA LEU A 4 -17.52 -16.30 15.23
C LEU A 4 -17.78 -14.79 15.15
N GLU A 5 -18.49 -14.24 16.14
CA GLU A 5 -18.61 -12.79 16.28
C GLU A 5 -17.24 -12.20 16.65
N VAL A 6 -16.64 -11.47 15.71
CA VAL A 6 -15.44 -10.67 15.98
C VAL A 6 -15.89 -9.36 16.63
N LYS A 7 -15.67 -9.23 17.95
CA LYS A 7 -15.81 -7.94 18.64
C LYS A 7 -14.74 -6.98 18.10
N HIS A 8 -15.15 -5.97 17.35
CA HIS A 8 -14.27 -4.87 16.98
C HIS A 8 -13.76 -4.18 18.26
N PRO A 9 -12.43 -4.00 18.42
CA PRO A 9 -11.90 -3.24 19.54
C PRO A 9 -12.42 -1.80 19.48
N ALA A 10 -12.68 -1.23 20.66
CA ALA A 10 -13.20 0.12 20.84
C ALA A 10 -12.43 1.13 19.96
N SER A 11 -13.19 2.02 19.30
CA SER A 11 -12.72 3.02 18.34
C SER A 11 -11.41 3.67 18.79
N ALA A 12 -10.29 3.24 18.18
CA ALA A 12 -9.03 3.97 18.28
C ALA A 12 -9.29 5.42 17.85
N THR A 13 -8.75 6.38 18.61
CA THR A 13 -8.77 7.79 18.23
C THR A 13 -8.27 7.91 16.78
N LYS A 14 -9.08 8.55 15.92
CA LYS A 14 -8.72 8.80 14.51
C LYS A 14 -7.49 9.71 14.48
N VAL A 15 -6.29 9.12 14.52
CA VAL A 15 -5.05 9.83 14.24
C VAL A 15 -5.09 10.18 12.75
N ASP A 16 -5.07 11.47 12.45
CA ASP A 16 -5.09 11.97 11.08
C ASP A 16 -3.71 11.71 10.44
N PHE A 17 -3.52 10.52 9.86
CA PHE A 17 -2.32 10.09 9.14
C PHE A 17 -2.23 10.73 7.75
N LYS A 18 -2.29 12.07 7.68
CA LYS A 18 -2.05 12.78 6.43
C LYS A 18 -0.64 12.51 5.96
N TRP A 19 -0.50 12.28 4.64
CA TRP A 19 0.81 12.13 4.02
C TRP A 19 1.65 13.38 4.30
N LYS A 20 2.91 13.16 4.68
CA LYS A 20 3.92 14.21 4.86
C LYS A 20 5.14 13.86 4.02
N PRO A 21 5.91 14.84 3.53
CA PRO A 21 7.22 14.56 2.94
C PRO A 21 8.16 13.88 3.96
N PRO A 22 9.23 13.19 3.51
CA PRO A 22 10.28 12.73 4.41
C PRO A 22 11.05 13.92 5.01
N ASN A 23 11.81 13.66 6.08
CA ASN A 23 12.75 14.64 6.61
C ASN A 23 13.85 14.94 5.58
N GLU A 24 14.50 16.11 5.70
CA GLU A 24 15.64 16.46 4.85
C GLU A 24 16.76 15.42 4.92
N GLY A 25 17.40 15.15 3.78
CA GLY A 25 18.39 14.08 3.64
C GLY A 25 17.80 12.66 3.56
N CYS A 26 16.49 12.49 3.73
CA CYS A 26 15.82 11.19 3.58
C CYS A 26 15.04 11.08 2.27
N LEU A 27 14.83 9.84 1.86
CA LEU A 27 13.95 9.47 0.75
C LEU A 27 12.73 8.72 1.27
N LYS A 28 11.57 8.94 0.64
CA LYS A 28 10.33 8.21 0.91
C LYS A 28 9.95 7.37 -0.29
N LEU A 29 9.75 6.07 -0.06
CA LEU A 29 9.22 5.14 -1.05
C LEU A 29 7.70 5.07 -0.91
N ASN A 30 6.99 5.53 -1.92
CA ASN A 30 5.56 5.31 -2.07
C ASN A 30 5.37 4.06 -2.96
N VAL A 31 4.52 3.14 -2.54
CA VAL A 31 4.24 1.87 -3.23
C VAL A 31 2.74 1.78 -3.49
N ASP A 32 2.36 1.25 -4.65
CA ASP A 32 0.99 0.88 -4.99
C ASP A 32 0.97 -0.48 -5.69
N ALA A 33 -0.15 -1.18 -5.60
CA ALA A 33 -0.33 -2.49 -6.20
C ALA A 33 -1.67 -2.63 -6.93
N LEU A 34 -1.61 -3.17 -8.14
CA LEU A 34 -2.77 -3.58 -8.92
C LEU A 34 -2.96 -5.10 -8.78
N VAL A 35 -4.10 -5.47 -8.20
CA VAL A 35 -4.59 -6.86 -8.13
C VAL A 35 -5.90 -6.92 -8.91
N SER A 36 -6.03 -7.89 -9.82
CA SER A 36 -7.23 -8.08 -10.62
C SER A 36 -7.67 -9.55 -10.56
N PRO A 37 -8.95 -9.85 -10.26
CA PRO A 37 -9.42 -11.22 -10.19
C PRO A 37 -9.15 -12.01 -11.48
N GLY A 38 -8.61 -13.22 -11.34
CA GLY A 38 -8.28 -14.09 -12.46
C GLY A 38 -7.02 -13.70 -13.24
N ALA A 39 -6.33 -12.61 -12.87
CA ALA A 39 -5.03 -12.31 -13.45
C ALA A 39 -3.94 -13.23 -12.90
N SER A 40 -3.06 -13.74 -13.77
CA SER A 40 -1.88 -14.51 -13.40
C SER A 40 -0.68 -13.61 -13.07
N PHE A 41 -0.93 -12.37 -12.65
CA PHE A 41 0.09 -11.44 -12.19
C PHE A 41 -0.50 -10.36 -11.28
N VAL A 42 0.38 -9.70 -10.52
CA VAL A 42 0.11 -8.38 -9.91
C VAL A 42 1.05 -7.33 -10.48
N GLY A 43 0.54 -6.11 -10.62
CA GLY A 43 1.35 -4.95 -10.94
C GLY A 43 1.80 -4.27 -9.66
N VAL A 44 3.08 -3.93 -9.55
CA VAL A 44 3.60 -3.11 -8.44
C VAL A 44 4.20 -1.84 -9.03
N GLY A 45 3.78 -0.68 -8.52
CA GLY A 45 4.31 0.62 -8.87
C GLY A 45 5.02 1.25 -7.67
N VAL A 46 6.17 1.88 -7.91
CA VAL A 46 6.91 2.60 -6.87
C VAL A 46 7.36 3.97 -7.33
N VAL A 47 7.34 4.93 -6.41
CA VAL A 47 7.89 6.28 -6.60
C VAL A 47 8.71 6.64 -5.37
N ILE A 48 9.95 7.07 -5.59
CA ILE A 48 10.83 7.59 -4.54
C ILE A 48 10.80 9.12 -4.60
N ARG A 49 10.49 9.76 -3.49
CA ARG A 49 10.47 11.22 -3.34
C ARG A 49 11.43 11.70 -2.27
N ASP A 50 11.98 12.89 -2.44
CA ASP A 50 12.74 13.58 -1.40
C ASP A 50 11.86 14.51 -0.54
N ALA A 51 12.48 15.26 0.37
CA ALA A 51 11.81 16.19 1.28
C ALA A 51 11.11 17.37 0.57
N SER A 52 11.55 17.75 -0.63
CA SER A 52 10.88 18.77 -1.45
C SER A 52 9.64 18.22 -2.18
N GLY A 53 9.42 16.90 -2.11
CA GLY A 53 8.38 16.19 -2.85
C GLY A 53 8.79 15.81 -4.28
N ALA A 54 10.00 16.17 -4.70
CA ALA A 54 10.52 15.85 -6.03
C ALA A 54 10.72 14.34 -6.19
N VAL A 55 10.32 13.82 -7.34
CA VAL A 55 10.54 12.41 -7.69
C VAL A 55 12.01 12.21 -8.05
N ARG A 56 12.66 11.29 -7.34
CA ARG A 56 14.07 10.93 -7.56
C ARG A 56 14.23 9.64 -8.36
N ALA A 57 13.26 8.74 -8.25
CA ALA A 57 13.19 7.53 -9.07
C ALA A 57 11.75 7.03 -9.14
N ALA A 58 11.42 6.31 -10.19
CA ALA A 58 10.18 5.58 -10.32
C ALA A 58 10.46 4.24 -11.01
N SER A 59 9.68 3.22 -10.67
CA SER A 59 9.75 1.92 -11.31
C SER A 59 8.40 1.22 -11.25
N SER A 60 8.18 0.29 -12.16
CA SER A 60 7.06 -0.63 -12.12
C SER A 60 7.55 -2.03 -12.42
N LYS A 61 6.91 -3.02 -11.80
CA LYS A 61 7.24 -4.42 -12.03
C LYS A 61 5.98 -5.27 -12.07
N ARG A 62 5.93 -6.17 -13.04
CA ARG A 62 4.98 -7.27 -13.09
C ARG A 62 5.54 -8.43 -12.27
N LEU A 63 4.80 -8.87 -11.26
CA LEU A 63 5.12 -10.09 -10.51
C LEU A 63 4.19 -11.19 -10.99
N VAL A 64 4.76 -12.25 -11.57
CA VAL A 64 4.00 -13.40 -12.10
C VAL A 64 3.52 -14.25 -10.93
N GLY A 65 2.25 -14.65 -10.97
CA GLY A 65 1.59 -15.46 -9.96
C GLY A 65 0.09 -15.17 -9.90
N SER A 66 -0.70 -16.10 -9.39
CA SER A 66 -2.13 -15.88 -9.14
C SER A 66 -2.30 -15.34 -7.73
N PHE A 67 -2.91 -14.17 -7.60
CA PHE A 67 -3.10 -13.47 -6.33
C PHE A 67 -4.57 -13.08 -6.19
N ASP A 68 -5.15 -13.36 -5.03
CA ASP A 68 -6.53 -12.99 -4.73
C ASP A 68 -6.58 -11.97 -3.59
N ILE A 69 -7.59 -11.10 -3.65
CA ILE A 69 -7.91 -10.22 -2.54
C ILE A 69 -8.59 -11.09 -1.49
N LEU A 70 -7.95 -11.25 -0.33
CA LEU A 70 -8.59 -11.90 0.80
C LEU A 70 -9.70 -10.96 1.32
N THR A 71 -10.91 -11.13 0.82
CA THR A 71 -12.10 -10.49 1.39
C THR A 71 -12.52 -11.28 2.61
N THR A 72 -12.29 -10.70 3.80
CA THR A 72 -12.84 -11.14 5.09
C THR A 72 -14.24 -10.54 5.27
#